data_AF-A0A1B6FV80-F1
#
_entry.id   AF-A0A1B6FV80-F1
#
_cell.length_a   1.000
_cell.length_b   1.000
_cell.length_c   1.000
_cell.angle_alpha   90.00
_cell.angle_beta   90.00
_cell.angle_gamma   90.00
#
_symmetry.space_group_name_H-M   'P 1'
#
loop_
_entity.id
_entity.type
_entity.pdbx_description
1 polymer ?
#
loop_
_entity_poly.entity_id
_entity_poly.type
_entity_poly.pdbx_seq_one_letter_code
_entity_poly.pdbx_strand_id
1 'polypeptide(L)'
;QPDKMSLEVLLDTPNSNTDRKFLLNIKGSMKPQKQLLIAMESPLTLPLTFEALVIDTELEQAISAKLTSATEEHFFKIGAHISGDINRRKYEPILEYKFPETATKSDKGWIGRKGVKGGRQQQQTALGISGAVYVEKNPGTPYRKYELKSVTVTTSNKKLTIDGTITIDANLVATDLKASYDKDTITFNSDIQKLGERKYIAKIEVLPSQNPDLGGSLKWEYERTPHKIEHNLVIVHGPDLKSEVSRLSIAQL
;
A
#
# COMPACT_ATOMS: atom_id res chain seq x y z
N GLN A 1 -13.51 -7.15 31.63
CA GLN A 1 -14.08 -6.71 30.34
C GLN A 1 -13.90 -7.86 29.35
N PRO A 2 -14.96 -8.34 28.68
CA PRO A 2 -14.94 -9.58 27.89
C PRO A 2 -13.96 -9.58 26.69
N ASP A 3 -13.48 -8.40 26.26
CA ASP A 3 -12.61 -8.24 25.09
C ASP A 3 -11.13 -7.99 25.44
N LYS A 4 -10.69 -8.36 26.65
CA LYS A 4 -9.31 -8.25 27.13
C LYS A 4 -8.83 -9.58 27.69
N MET A 5 -7.65 -10.01 27.24
CA MET A 5 -6.97 -11.20 27.73
C MET A 5 -5.62 -10.79 28.32
N SER A 6 -5.24 -11.38 29.45
CA SER A 6 -3.90 -11.24 30.02
C SER A 6 -3.42 -12.57 30.55
N LEU A 7 -2.19 -12.95 30.19
CA LEU A 7 -1.47 -14.11 30.72
C LEU A 7 -0.15 -13.61 31.30
N GLU A 8 0.14 -14.02 32.53
CA GLU A 8 1.39 -13.73 33.22
C GLU A 8 2.01 -15.05 33.65
N VAL A 9 3.28 -15.25 33.31
CA VAL A 9 4.08 -16.42 33.69
C VAL A 9 5.30 -15.91 34.43
N LEU A 10 5.41 -16.24 35.71
CA LEU A 10 6.55 -15.95 36.56
C LEU A 10 7.23 -17.26 36.95
N LEU A 11 8.52 -17.39 36.63
CA LEU A 11 9.35 -18.48 37.10
C LEU A 11 10.37 -17.89 38.08
N ASP A 12 10.25 -18.32 39.34
CA ASP A 12 11.16 -17.95 40.43
C ASP A 12 11.85 -19.22 40.95
N THR A 13 13.15 -19.14 41.22
CA THR A 13 13.91 -20.21 41.87
C THR A 13 14.17 -19.84 43.33
N PRO A 14 13.26 -20.20 44.26
CA PRO A 14 13.47 -19.98 45.68
C PRO A 14 14.70 -20.79 46.17
N ASN A 15 15.47 -20.24 47.13
CA ASN A 15 16.71 -20.81 47.69
C ASN A 15 17.94 -20.92 46.76
N SER A 16 17.97 -20.20 45.64
CA SER A 16 19.21 -20.03 44.83
C SER A 16 20.09 -18.91 45.38
N ASN A 17 21.42 -19.09 45.36
CA ASN A 17 22.41 -18.02 45.66
C ASN A 17 22.39 -16.85 44.65
N THR A 18 21.59 -16.96 43.58
CA THR A 18 21.40 -15.93 42.56
C THR A 18 19.92 -15.70 42.32
N ASP A 19 19.46 -14.45 42.39
CA ASP A 19 18.06 -14.07 42.11
C ASP A 19 17.80 -14.23 40.61
N ARG A 20 17.13 -15.31 40.22
CA ARG A 20 16.82 -15.63 38.82
C ARG A 20 15.31 -15.63 38.64
N LYS A 21 14.77 -14.48 38.27
CA LYS A 21 13.34 -14.30 37.95
C LYS A 21 13.14 -14.15 36.46
N PHE A 22 12.33 -15.01 35.89
CA PHE A 22 11.86 -14.88 34.51
C PHE A 22 10.39 -14.49 34.53
N LEU A 23 10.05 -13.41 33.81
CA LEU A 23 8.69 -12.89 33.72
C LEU A 23 8.28 -12.79 32.25
N LEU A 24 7.16 -13.40 31.89
CA LEU A 24 6.52 -13.27 30.59
C LEU A 24 5.09 -12.73 30.79
N ASN A 25 4.81 -11.60 30.16
CA ASN A 25 3.52 -10.93 30.19
C ASN A 25 2.95 -10.84 28.78
N ILE A 26 1.77 -11.42 28.56
CA ILE A 26 1.03 -11.32 27.30
C ILE A 26 -0.29 -10.62 27.59
N LYS A 27 -0.57 -9.50 26.92
CA LYS A 27 -1.83 -8.76 27.04
C LYS A 27 -2.41 -8.54 25.65
N GLY A 28 -3.69 -8.85 25.48
CA GLY A 28 -4.42 -8.66 24.23
C GLY A 28 -5.72 -7.90 24.45
N SER A 29 -6.13 -7.09 23.47
CA SER A 29 -7.46 -6.48 23.46
C SER A 29 -8.02 -6.44 22.05
N MET A 30 -9.34 -6.65 21.93
CA MET A 30 -10.04 -6.67 20.64
C MET A 30 -10.87 -5.41 20.33
N LYS A 31 -11.13 -4.55 21.33
CA LYS A 31 -11.90 -3.31 21.15
C LYS A 31 -11.33 -2.17 22.00
N PRO A 32 -11.34 -0.91 21.51
CA PRO A 32 -11.83 -0.47 20.18
C PRO A 32 -10.85 -0.75 19.04
N GLN A 33 -9.62 -1.14 19.34
CA GLN A 33 -8.57 -1.52 18.39
C GLN A 33 -8.03 -2.90 18.77
N LYS A 34 -7.49 -3.65 17.80
CA LYS A 34 -6.87 -4.95 18.08
C LYS A 34 -5.42 -4.70 18.50
N GLN A 35 -5.09 -5.06 19.73
CA GLN A 35 -3.80 -4.78 20.35
C GLN A 35 -3.22 -6.07 20.94
N LEU A 36 -1.92 -6.27 20.77
CA LEU A 36 -1.15 -7.34 21.36
C LEU A 36 0.12 -6.76 21.96
N LEU A 37 0.38 -7.08 23.23
CA LEU A 37 1.58 -6.74 23.95
C LEU A 37 2.20 -8.02 24.50
N ILE A 38 3.48 -8.20 24.24
CA ILE A 38 4.30 -9.29 24.79
C ILE A 38 5.50 -8.62 25.46
N ALA A 39 5.68 -8.82 26.76
CA ALA A 39 6.84 -8.33 27.51
C ALA A 39 7.54 -9.51 28.19
N MET A 40 8.85 -9.58 28.02
CA MET A 40 9.71 -10.64 28.56
C MET A 40 10.87 -10.00 29.34
N GLU A 41 11.01 -10.42 30.59
CA GLU A 41 12.14 -10.07 31.44
C GLU A 41 12.84 -11.35 31.86
N SER A 42 14.17 -11.37 31.75
CA SER A 42 15.00 -12.53 32.01
C SER A 42 16.27 -12.06 32.74
N PRO A 43 16.82 -12.86 33.66
CA PRO A 43 18.05 -12.51 34.36
C PRO A 43 19.29 -12.71 33.47
N LEU A 44 19.15 -13.41 32.34
CA LEU A 44 20.24 -13.79 31.42
C LEU A 44 20.26 -12.95 30.14
N THR A 45 19.16 -12.26 29.81
CA THR A 45 19.00 -11.49 28.57
C THR A 45 18.41 -10.11 28.85
N LEU A 46 18.70 -9.15 27.98
CA LEU A 46 18.13 -7.81 28.09
C LEU A 46 16.58 -7.88 28.05
N PRO A 47 15.89 -7.00 28.80
CA PRO A 47 14.43 -6.91 28.75
C PRO A 47 13.97 -6.64 27.32
N LEU A 48 12.97 -7.40 26.87
CA LEU A 48 12.40 -7.31 25.54
C LEU A 48 10.90 -7.04 25.62
N THR A 49 10.44 -6.01 24.92
CA THR A 49 9.01 -5.73 24.78
C THR A 49 8.65 -5.67 23.30
N PHE A 50 7.64 -6.44 22.91
CA PHE A 50 7.06 -6.42 21.59
C PHE A 50 5.60 -5.96 21.69
N GLU A 51 5.25 -4.94 20.90
CA GLU A 51 3.89 -4.44 20.80
C GLU A 51 3.44 -4.50 19.33
N ALA A 52 2.21 -4.96 19.10
CA ALA A 52 1.55 -4.92 17.80
C ALA A 52 0.16 -4.30 17.95
N LEU A 53 -0.19 -3.44 17.00
CA LEU A 53 -1.46 -2.73 16.98
C LEU A 53 -2.04 -2.76 15.57
N VAL A 54 -3.31 -3.14 15.46
CA VAL A 54 -4.11 -3.02 14.25
C VAL A 54 -5.26 -2.05 14.52
N ILE A 55 -5.26 -0.98 13.74
CA ILE A 55 -6.30 0.05 13.70
C ILE A 55 -7.14 -0.23 12.46
N ASP A 56 -8.43 -0.45 12.65
CA ASP A 56 -9.40 -0.61 11.57
C ASP A 56 -10.63 0.23 11.93
N THR A 57 -10.63 1.47 11.47
CA THR A 57 -11.65 2.47 11.76
C THR A 57 -12.03 3.20 10.46
N GLU A 58 -13.13 3.95 10.49
CA GLU A 58 -13.56 4.75 9.33
C GLU A 58 -12.58 5.88 8.98
N LEU A 59 -11.68 6.25 9.90
CA LEU A 59 -10.72 7.34 9.74
C LEU A 59 -9.28 6.87 9.49
N GLU A 60 -8.97 5.61 9.83
CA GLU A 60 -7.63 5.05 9.72
C GLU A 60 -7.67 3.53 9.64
N GLN A 61 -6.91 2.98 8.71
CA GLN A 61 -6.59 1.56 8.60
C GLN A 61 -5.08 1.40 8.63
N ALA A 62 -4.54 0.84 9.71
CA ALA A 62 -3.09 0.73 9.89
C ALA A 62 -2.68 -0.48 10.73
N ILE A 63 -1.46 -0.95 10.47
CA ILE A 63 -0.77 -1.97 11.26
C ILE A 63 0.54 -1.34 11.74
N SER A 64 0.83 -1.50 13.03
CA SER A 64 2.09 -1.05 13.62
C SER A 64 2.70 -2.10 14.51
N ALA A 65 4.03 -2.14 14.53
CA ALA A 65 4.83 -2.99 15.40
C ALA A 65 5.92 -2.15 16.08
N LYS A 66 6.17 -2.44 17.35
CA LYS A 66 7.24 -1.85 18.17
C LYS A 66 8.02 -2.96 18.85
N LEU A 67 9.34 -2.95 18.69
CA LEU A 67 10.26 -3.81 19.43
C LEU A 67 11.16 -2.91 20.28
N THR A 68 11.20 -3.16 21.58
CA THR A 68 12.05 -2.43 22.52
C THR A 68 12.98 -3.42 23.20
N SER A 69 14.30 -3.20 23.10
CA SER A 69 15.33 -4.00 23.78
C SER A 69 16.30 -3.08 24.50
N ALA A 70 16.38 -3.15 25.83
CA ALA A 70 17.21 -2.28 26.68
C ALA A 70 17.03 -0.77 26.43
N THR A 71 17.77 -0.21 25.46
CA THR A 71 17.74 1.19 25.04
C THR A 71 17.51 1.35 23.54
N GLU A 72 17.15 0.32 22.80
CA GLU A 72 16.86 0.41 21.37
C GLU A 72 15.37 0.23 21.14
N GLU A 73 14.79 1.15 20.36
CA GLU A 73 13.40 1.10 19.95
C GLU A 73 13.34 1.01 18.43
N HIS A 74 12.79 -0.09 17.93
CA HIS A 74 12.41 -0.23 16.53
C HIS A 74 10.91 -0.07 16.41
N PHE A 75 10.47 0.84 15.56
CA PHE A 75 9.06 1.08 15.30
C PHE A 75 8.80 1.11 13.81
N PHE A 76 7.70 0.48 13.40
CA PHE A 76 7.20 0.51 12.03
C PHE A 76 5.67 0.62 12.06
N LYS A 77 5.13 1.48 11.20
CA LYS A 77 3.69 1.61 10.95
C LYS A 77 3.44 1.76 9.45
N ILE A 78 2.48 1.00 8.95
CA ILE A 78 1.98 1.06 7.57
C ILE A 78 0.47 1.13 7.58
N GLY A 79 -0.12 1.94 6.70
CA GLY A 79 -1.56 2.06 6.62
C GLY A 79 -2.02 3.20 5.72
N ALA A 80 -3.23 3.67 5.96
CA ALA A 80 -3.77 4.87 5.35
C ALA A 80 -4.71 5.61 6.30
N HIS A 81 -4.64 6.94 6.28
CA HIS A 81 -5.71 7.80 6.79
C HIS A 81 -6.84 7.84 5.76
N ILE A 82 -8.07 7.73 6.26
CA ILE A 82 -9.29 7.68 5.47
C ILE A 82 -10.08 8.95 5.75
N SER A 83 -10.49 9.62 4.68
CA SER A 83 -11.37 10.80 4.74
C SER A 83 -12.31 10.82 3.53
N GLY A 84 -13.21 11.80 3.46
CA GLY A 84 -14.20 11.91 2.40
C GLY A 84 -15.55 11.27 2.78
N ASP A 85 -16.42 11.12 1.78
CA ASP A 85 -17.79 10.64 1.97
C ASP A 85 -17.93 9.16 1.54
N ILE A 86 -19.16 8.63 1.65
CA ILE A 86 -19.42 7.24 1.32
C ILE A 86 -19.24 6.93 -0.16
N ASN A 87 -19.39 7.89 -1.07
CA ASN A 87 -19.28 7.69 -2.51
C ASN A 87 -17.86 7.98 -3.03
N ARG A 88 -17.10 8.83 -2.34
CA ARG A 88 -15.71 9.19 -2.66
C ARG A 88 -14.85 9.23 -1.40
N ARG A 89 -14.08 8.16 -1.20
CA ARG A 89 -13.13 8.05 -0.09
C ARG A 89 -11.73 8.47 -0.54
N LYS A 90 -11.04 9.25 0.28
CA LYS A 90 -9.65 9.64 0.11
C LYS A 90 -8.79 8.82 1.07
N TYR A 91 -7.78 8.15 0.53
CA TYR A 91 -6.79 7.37 1.26
C TYR A 91 -5.45 8.07 1.18
N GLU A 92 -4.90 8.50 2.32
CA GLU A 92 -3.57 9.08 2.41
C GLU A 92 -2.64 8.05 3.06
N PRO A 93 -1.63 7.56 2.33
CA PRO A 93 -0.80 6.47 2.83
C PRO A 93 0.04 6.91 4.04
N ILE A 94 0.21 6.00 4.98
CA ILE A 94 1.02 6.14 6.18
C ILE A 94 2.20 5.18 6.05
N LEU A 95 3.41 5.72 6.21
CA LEU A 95 4.62 4.93 6.39
C LEU A 95 5.48 5.66 7.42
N GLU A 96 5.58 5.07 8.61
CA GLU A 96 6.43 5.58 9.68
C GLU A 96 7.42 4.49 10.04
N TYR A 97 8.69 4.87 10.14
CA TYR A 97 9.75 4.01 10.60
C TYR A 97 10.64 4.81 11.56
N LYS A 98 11.00 4.23 12.69
CA LYS A 98 11.95 4.86 13.61
C LYS A 98 13.25 4.07 13.56
N PHE A 99 14.32 4.74 13.14
CA PHE A 99 15.67 4.19 13.30
C PHE A 99 15.99 4.07 14.79
N PRO A 100 16.75 3.05 15.21
CA PRO A 100 17.13 2.88 16.60
C PRO A 100 17.98 4.09 17.04
N GLU A 101 17.41 4.92 17.90
CA GLU A 101 18.13 5.90 18.70
C GLU A 101 18.18 5.38 20.13
N THR A 102 19.26 5.66 20.87
CA THR A 102 19.39 5.34 22.29
C THR A 102 18.21 5.90 23.08
N ALA A 103 17.27 5.03 23.44
CA ALA A 103 16.04 5.33 24.14
C ALA A 103 16.35 5.97 25.49
N THR A 104 16.05 7.26 25.60
CA THR A 104 15.92 7.91 26.89
C THR A 104 14.80 7.24 27.69
N LYS A 105 15.07 6.95 28.97
CA LYS A 105 14.30 6.11 29.91
C LYS A 105 12.81 6.46 30.13
N SER A 106 12.21 7.38 29.38
CA SER A 106 10.86 7.93 29.60
C SER A 106 9.75 7.41 28.67
N ASP A 107 10.05 6.70 27.57
CA ASP A 107 9.03 6.32 26.57
C ASP A 107 8.38 4.95 26.81
N LYS A 108 8.07 4.63 28.08
CA LYS A 108 7.32 3.41 28.47
C LYS A 108 5.80 3.53 28.25
N GLY A 109 5.38 4.19 27.17
CA GLY A 109 3.98 4.32 26.77
C GLY A 109 3.61 3.26 25.74
N TRP A 110 2.43 2.64 25.92
CA TRP A 110 1.79 1.79 24.90
C TRP A 110 1.67 2.55 23.57
N ILE A 111 1.82 1.85 22.44
CA ILE A 111 1.35 2.37 21.15
C ILE A 111 -0.13 2.79 21.30
N GLY A 112 -0.41 4.09 21.16
CA GLY A 112 -1.78 4.64 21.16
C GLY A 112 -2.33 5.17 22.49
N ARG A 113 -1.61 5.11 23.63
CA ARG A 113 -1.98 5.87 24.84
C ARG A 113 -1.17 7.17 24.90
N LYS A 114 -1.89 8.31 24.95
CA LYS A 114 -1.37 9.70 25.05
C LYS A 114 0.03 9.75 25.70
N GLY A 115 1.05 10.04 24.89
CA GLY A 115 2.42 10.16 25.35
C GLY A 115 3.40 10.53 24.24
N VAL A 116 3.20 10.01 23.02
CA VAL A 116 3.94 10.50 21.85
C VAL A 116 3.23 11.75 21.33
N LYS A 117 3.53 12.91 21.93
CA LYS A 117 3.38 14.21 21.22
C LYS A 117 4.44 14.26 20.12
N GLY A 118 4.33 13.36 19.14
CA GLY A 118 4.98 13.50 17.86
C GLY A 118 4.22 14.59 17.13
N GLY A 119 4.72 15.82 17.24
CA GLY A 119 4.34 16.84 16.28
C GLY A 119 4.54 16.30 14.86
N ARG A 120 3.91 16.95 13.89
CA ARG A 120 4.06 16.70 12.45
C ARG A 120 5.50 16.87 11.92
N GLN A 121 6.52 16.58 12.70
CA GLN A 121 7.86 16.32 12.22
C GLN A 121 7.93 14.84 11.90
N GLN A 122 7.76 14.53 10.61
CA GLN A 122 8.47 13.43 10.00
C GLN A 122 9.92 13.50 10.51
N GLN A 123 10.28 12.69 11.51
CA GLN A 123 11.68 12.34 11.69
C GLN A 123 12.13 11.82 10.33
N GLN A 124 13.16 12.44 9.77
CA GLN A 124 13.63 12.22 8.41
C GLN A 124 14.00 10.75 8.22
N THR A 125 13.01 9.94 7.86
CA THR A 125 13.22 8.59 7.42
C THR A 125 13.78 8.65 6.02
N ALA A 126 14.84 7.89 5.78
CA ALA A 126 15.35 7.59 4.44
C ALA A 126 14.31 6.90 3.53
N LEU A 127 13.10 6.62 4.03
CA LEU A 127 11.97 6.05 3.32
C LEU A 127 10.70 6.82 3.70
N GLY A 128 9.96 7.32 2.72
CA GLY A 128 8.71 8.04 2.93
C GLY A 128 7.70 7.69 1.85
N ILE A 129 6.41 7.76 2.21
CA ILE A 129 5.31 7.67 1.25
C ILE A 129 4.44 8.92 1.38
N SER A 130 3.95 9.45 0.26
CA SER A 130 3.06 10.61 0.24
C SER A 130 2.09 10.54 -0.93
N GLY A 131 1.15 11.49 -0.99
CA GLY A 131 0.12 11.56 -2.02
C GLY A 131 -1.23 11.11 -1.49
N ALA A 132 -2.18 10.88 -2.40
CA ALA A 132 -3.50 10.40 -2.04
C ALA A 132 -4.09 9.51 -3.14
N VAL A 133 -4.90 8.53 -2.74
CA VAL A 133 -5.75 7.75 -3.64
C VAL A 133 -7.19 8.08 -3.35
N TYR A 134 -7.90 8.63 -4.33
CA TYR A 134 -9.33 8.83 -4.25
C TYR A 134 -10.02 7.63 -4.86
N VAL A 135 -10.96 7.04 -4.13
CA VAL A 135 -11.76 5.89 -4.56
C VAL A 135 -13.20 6.36 -4.65
N GLU A 136 -13.68 6.47 -5.87
CA GLU A 136 -15.07 6.76 -6.19
C GLU A 136 -15.81 5.44 -6.47
N LYS A 137 -17.01 5.31 -5.92
CA LYS A 137 -17.90 4.17 -6.15
C LYS A 137 -19.33 4.65 -6.36
N ASN A 138 -20.05 3.95 -7.22
CA ASN A 138 -21.48 4.17 -7.41
C ASN A 138 -22.24 3.02 -6.73
N PRO A 139 -22.99 3.30 -5.64
CA PRO A 139 -23.74 2.27 -4.92
C PRO A 139 -24.64 1.45 -5.85
N GLY A 140 -24.62 0.13 -5.71
CA GLY A 140 -25.44 -0.78 -6.53
C GLY A 140 -24.87 -1.08 -7.92
N THR A 141 -23.70 -0.55 -8.27
CA THR A 141 -23.05 -0.83 -9.56
C THR A 141 -21.63 -1.39 -9.35
N PRO A 142 -21.06 -2.09 -10.35
CA PRO A 142 -19.66 -2.52 -10.31
C PRO A 142 -18.65 -1.38 -10.53
N TYR A 143 -19.12 -0.16 -10.85
CA TYR A 143 -18.27 1.00 -11.12
C TYR A 143 -17.40 1.37 -9.92
N ARG A 144 -16.09 1.44 -10.17
CA ARG A 144 -15.05 1.93 -9.26
C ARG A 144 -14.04 2.74 -10.04
N LYS A 145 -13.74 3.94 -9.55
CA LYS A 145 -12.66 4.77 -10.09
C LYS A 145 -11.64 5.09 -9.01
N TYR A 146 -10.39 4.77 -9.29
CA TYR A 146 -9.24 5.10 -8.47
C TYR A 146 -8.53 6.27 -9.13
N GLU A 147 -8.33 7.37 -8.41
CA GLU A 147 -7.56 8.53 -8.86
C GLU A 147 -6.34 8.67 -7.94
N LEU A 148 -5.17 8.37 -8.49
CA LEU A 148 -3.88 8.47 -7.83
C LEU A 148 -3.37 9.91 -8.02
N LYS A 149 -3.26 10.64 -6.91
CA LYS A 149 -2.68 11.99 -6.86
C LYS A 149 -1.31 11.94 -6.23
N SER A 150 -0.30 11.92 -7.08
CA SER A 150 1.12 12.01 -6.77
C SER A 150 1.54 11.03 -5.68
N VAL A 151 1.08 9.79 -5.80
CA VAL A 151 1.44 8.71 -4.88
C VAL A 151 2.92 8.46 -5.06
N THR A 152 3.69 8.87 -4.06
CA THR A 152 5.15 8.97 -4.16
C THR A 152 5.80 8.12 -3.09
N VAL A 153 6.70 7.24 -3.52
CA VAL A 153 7.65 6.57 -2.63
C VAL A 153 8.99 7.27 -2.77
N THR A 154 9.49 7.82 -1.66
CA THR A 154 10.78 8.48 -1.58
C THR A 154 11.72 7.60 -0.78
N THR A 155 12.90 7.35 -1.30
CA THR A 155 14.03 6.73 -0.60
C THR A 155 15.14 7.76 -0.42
N SER A 156 16.29 7.39 0.18
CA SER A 156 17.44 8.30 0.33
C SER A 156 18.00 8.82 -0.99
N ASN A 157 17.82 8.08 -2.09
CA ASN A 157 18.43 8.38 -3.38
C ASN A 157 17.47 8.31 -4.58
N LYS A 158 16.22 7.91 -4.38
CA LYS A 158 15.26 7.70 -5.47
C LYS A 158 13.88 8.19 -5.09
N LYS A 159 13.18 8.79 -6.05
CA LYS A 159 11.79 9.19 -5.93
C LYS A 159 10.99 8.59 -7.09
N LEU A 160 10.03 7.74 -6.74
CA LEU A 160 9.07 7.17 -7.68
C LEU A 160 7.70 7.79 -7.39
N THR A 161 7.10 8.44 -8.39
CA THR A 161 5.76 9.04 -8.28
C THR A 161 4.84 8.40 -9.31
N ILE A 162 3.63 8.03 -8.90
CA ILE A 162 2.58 7.52 -9.76
C ILE A 162 1.38 8.47 -9.67
N ASP A 163 0.96 8.96 -10.84
CA ASP A 163 -0.24 9.75 -11.03
C ASP A 163 -1.16 9.03 -12.00
N GLY A 164 -2.47 9.29 -11.92
CA GLY A 164 -3.40 8.85 -12.96
C GLY A 164 -4.71 8.28 -12.44
N THR A 165 -5.41 7.58 -13.31
CA THR A 165 -6.71 6.99 -13.02
C THR A 165 -6.81 5.53 -13.45
N ILE A 166 -7.57 4.76 -12.69
CA ILE A 166 -7.97 3.38 -13.01
C ILE A 166 -9.49 3.34 -12.86
N THR A 167 -10.19 3.05 -13.94
CA THR A 167 -11.65 2.90 -13.98
C THR A 167 -11.99 1.45 -14.24
N ILE A 168 -12.84 0.89 -13.38
CA ILE A 168 -13.34 -0.48 -13.47
C ILE A 168 -14.85 -0.38 -13.47
N ASP A 169 -15.50 -1.01 -14.44
CA ASP A 169 -16.95 -1.15 -14.54
C ASP A 169 -17.30 -2.55 -15.07
N ALA A 170 -18.58 -2.87 -15.20
CA ALA A 170 -19.08 -4.20 -15.61
C ALA A 170 -18.40 -4.74 -16.88
N ASN A 171 -18.18 -3.84 -17.84
CA ASN A 171 -17.70 -4.15 -19.17
C ASN A 171 -16.48 -3.31 -19.56
N LEU A 172 -15.85 -2.62 -18.61
CA LEU A 172 -14.77 -1.66 -18.87
C LEU A 172 -13.67 -1.81 -17.85
N VAL A 173 -12.43 -1.89 -18.32
CA VAL A 173 -11.24 -1.63 -17.53
C VAL A 173 -10.41 -0.61 -18.30
N ALA A 174 -10.30 0.59 -17.78
CA ALA A 174 -9.52 1.67 -18.38
C ALA A 174 -8.48 2.19 -17.40
N THR A 175 -7.30 2.50 -17.91
CA THR A 175 -6.22 3.11 -17.13
C THR A 175 -5.61 4.27 -17.91
N ASP A 176 -5.20 5.30 -17.18
CA ASP A 176 -4.39 6.41 -17.65
C ASP A 176 -3.41 6.69 -16.53
N LEU A 177 -2.21 6.13 -16.62
CA LEU A 177 -1.21 6.13 -15.56
C LEU A 177 0.07 6.78 -16.06
N LYS A 178 0.68 7.58 -15.20
CA LYS A 178 1.99 8.17 -15.40
C LYS A 178 2.88 7.81 -14.23
N ALA A 179 3.87 6.96 -14.48
CA ALA A 179 4.93 6.68 -13.53
C ALA A 179 6.12 7.62 -13.82
N SER A 180 6.68 8.23 -12.79
CA SER A 180 7.80 9.17 -12.88
C SER A 180 8.92 8.73 -11.95
N TYR A 181 10.12 8.57 -12.49
CA TYR A 181 11.35 8.29 -11.77
C TYR A 181 12.36 9.41 -12.07
N ASP A 182 12.61 10.26 -11.08
CA ASP A 182 13.35 11.51 -11.24
C ASP A 182 12.81 12.39 -12.38
N LYS A 183 13.51 12.47 -13.53
CA LYS A 183 13.09 13.22 -14.72
C LYS A 183 12.41 12.34 -15.77
N ASP A 184 12.56 11.02 -15.66
CA ASP A 184 12.06 10.07 -16.63
C ASP A 184 10.63 9.67 -16.27
N THR A 185 9.75 9.69 -17.25
CA THR A 185 8.34 9.29 -17.11
C THR A 185 7.99 8.16 -18.08
N ILE A 186 7.10 7.28 -17.65
CA ILE A 186 6.45 6.25 -18.48
C ILE A 186 4.95 6.48 -18.37
N THR A 187 4.30 6.71 -19.51
CA THR A 187 2.84 6.76 -19.60
C THR A 187 2.32 5.39 -20.02
N PHE A 188 1.26 4.95 -19.35
CA PHE A 188 0.56 3.71 -19.63
C PHE A 188 -0.94 4.01 -19.72
N ASN A 189 -1.51 3.81 -20.90
CA ASN A 189 -2.95 3.92 -21.11
C ASN A 189 -3.50 2.56 -21.53
N SER A 190 -4.63 2.18 -20.97
CA SER A 190 -5.38 1.02 -21.45
C SER A 190 -6.87 1.29 -21.48
N ASP A 191 -7.56 0.64 -22.40
CA ASP A 191 -9.00 0.66 -22.53
C ASP A 191 -9.46 -0.71 -23.04
N ILE A 192 -10.02 -1.51 -22.14
CA ILE A 192 -10.48 -2.87 -22.41
C ILE A 192 -11.99 -2.89 -22.21
N GLN A 193 -12.72 -3.16 -23.28
CA GLN A 193 -14.17 -3.10 -23.33
C GLN A 193 -14.77 -4.43 -23.78
N LYS A 194 -15.83 -4.85 -23.09
CA LYS A 194 -16.75 -5.91 -23.53
C LYS A 194 -18.01 -5.27 -24.11
N LEU A 195 -18.14 -5.28 -25.42
CA LEU A 195 -19.28 -4.64 -26.12
C LEU A 195 -20.48 -5.59 -26.30
N GLY A 196 -20.30 -6.89 -26.05
CA GLY A 196 -21.34 -7.91 -26.12
C GLY A 196 -20.84 -9.24 -25.57
N GLU A 197 -21.64 -10.31 -25.65
CA GLU A 197 -21.23 -11.63 -25.14
C GLU A 197 -19.93 -12.14 -25.77
N ARG A 198 -19.74 -11.84 -27.06
CA ARG A 198 -18.64 -12.32 -27.89
C ARG A 198 -17.95 -11.21 -28.67
N LYS A 199 -18.00 -9.97 -28.16
CA LYS A 199 -17.40 -8.79 -28.79
C LYS A 199 -16.54 -8.04 -27.78
N TYR A 200 -15.26 -7.90 -28.08
CA TYR A 200 -14.24 -7.35 -27.19
C TYR A 200 -13.34 -6.39 -27.96
N ILE A 201 -12.95 -5.30 -27.30
CA ILE A 201 -11.95 -4.36 -27.77
C ILE A 201 -10.93 -4.18 -26.66
N ALA A 202 -9.65 -4.26 -26.98
CA ALA A 202 -8.56 -3.92 -26.08
C ALA A 202 -7.62 -2.94 -26.77
N LYS A 203 -7.37 -1.82 -26.10
CA LYS A 203 -6.38 -0.83 -26.50
C LYS A 203 -5.36 -0.70 -25.38
N ILE A 204 -4.08 -0.76 -25.71
CA ILE A 204 -2.97 -0.57 -24.77
C ILE A 204 -1.94 0.34 -25.42
N GLU A 205 -1.46 1.33 -24.69
CA GLU A 205 -0.44 2.27 -25.13
C GLU A 205 0.61 2.40 -24.02
N VAL A 206 1.88 2.33 -24.41
CA VAL A 206 3.02 2.54 -23.52
C VAL A 206 3.93 3.56 -24.17
N LEU A 207 4.32 4.60 -23.42
CA LEU A 207 5.22 5.63 -23.93
C LEU A 207 6.25 6.04 -22.86
N PRO A 208 7.49 5.53 -22.94
CA PRO A 208 8.59 5.99 -22.11
C PRO A 208 9.18 7.29 -22.69
N SER A 209 9.43 8.28 -21.83
CA SER A 209 10.00 9.58 -22.22
C SER A 209 11.51 9.53 -22.53
N GLN A 210 12.26 8.65 -21.86
CA GLN A 210 13.71 8.54 -22.04
C GLN A 210 14.08 7.94 -23.40
N ASN A 211 13.30 6.96 -23.86
CA ASN A 211 13.49 6.26 -25.13
C ASN A 211 12.15 6.15 -25.87
N PRO A 212 11.62 7.26 -26.44
CA PRO A 212 10.32 7.25 -27.10
C PRO A 212 10.19 6.22 -28.23
N ASP A 213 11.31 5.81 -28.83
CA ASP A 213 11.37 4.76 -29.85
C ASP A 213 10.96 3.37 -29.34
N LEU A 214 11.01 3.13 -28.02
CA LEU A 214 10.48 1.92 -27.38
C LEU A 214 8.98 2.01 -27.07
N GLY A 215 8.34 3.13 -27.41
CA GLY A 215 6.90 3.31 -27.31
C GLY A 215 6.15 2.36 -28.24
N GLY A 216 4.89 2.11 -27.92
CA GLY A 216 4.04 1.30 -28.78
C GLY A 216 2.58 1.32 -28.39
N SER A 217 1.74 1.00 -29.37
CA SER A 217 0.31 0.81 -29.19
C SER A 217 -0.12 -0.56 -29.71
N LEU A 218 -1.06 -1.17 -29.01
CA LEU A 218 -1.70 -2.41 -29.34
C LEU A 218 -3.19 -2.15 -29.37
N LYS A 219 -3.84 -2.43 -30.49
CA LYS A 219 -5.29 -2.44 -30.61
C LYS A 219 -5.72 -3.82 -31.07
N TRP A 220 -6.54 -4.47 -30.28
CA TRP A 220 -7.10 -5.78 -30.58
C TRP A 220 -8.62 -5.69 -30.55
N GLU A 221 -9.26 -6.15 -31.60
CA GLU A 221 -10.70 -6.30 -31.70
C GLU A 221 -11.01 -7.76 -32.01
N TYR A 222 -11.98 -8.30 -31.29
CA TYR A 222 -12.46 -9.66 -31.47
C TYR A 222 -13.98 -9.66 -31.47
N GLU A 223 -14.56 -10.29 -32.49
CA GLU A 223 -15.99 -10.46 -32.60
C GLU A 223 -16.32 -11.86 -33.13
N ARG A 224 -17.21 -12.57 -32.44
CA ARG A 224 -17.69 -13.88 -32.89
C ARG A 224 -19.20 -13.90 -33.01
N THR A 225 -19.68 -14.18 -34.21
CA THR A 225 -21.07 -14.44 -34.53
C THR A 225 -21.30 -15.95 -34.73
N PRO A 226 -22.54 -16.42 -34.92
CA PRO A 226 -22.80 -17.84 -35.20
C PRO A 226 -22.09 -18.38 -36.46
N HIS A 227 -21.77 -17.51 -37.42
CA HIS A 227 -21.25 -17.91 -38.73
C HIS A 227 -19.85 -17.36 -39.04
N LYS A 228 -19.29 -16.50 -38.17
CA LYS A 228 -18.04 -15.79 -38.44
C LYS A 228 -17.22 -15.54 -37.18
N ILE A 229 -15.90 -15.54 -37.32
CA ILE A 229 -14.97 -15.10 -36.29
C ILE A 229 -14.09 -14.01 -36.89
N GLU A 230 -14.19 -12.80 -36.36
CA GLU A 230 -13.38 -11.67 -36.75
C GLU A 230 -12.31 -11.40 -35.71
N HIS A 231 -11.06 -11.33 -36.15
CA HIS A 231 -9.93 -10.88 -35.37
C HIS A 231 -9.23 -9.74 -36.11
N ASN A 232 -9.07 -8.61 -35.45
CA ASN A 232 -8.30 -7.48 -35.96
C ASN A 232 -7.27 -7.08 -34.92
N LEU A 233 -5.99 -7.22 -35.26
CA LEU A 233 -4.87 -6.87 -34.42
C LEU A 233 -4.03 -5.82 -35.12
N VAL A 234 -3.89 -4.65 -34.50
CA VAL A 234 -3.06 -3.55 -34.96
C VAL A 234 -1.99 -3.29 -33.91
N ILE A 235 -0.73 -3.31 -34.33
CA ILE A 235 0.43 -2.98 -33.51
C ILE A 235 1.14 -1.80 -34.16
N VAL A 236 1.41 -0.75 -33.39
CA VAL A 236 2.25 0.38 -33.80
C VAL A 236 3.45 0.45 -32.86
N HIS A 237 4.63 0.64 -33.42
CA HIS A 237 5.87 0.78 -32.66
C HIS A 237 6.50 2.15 -32.92
N GLY A 238 7.11 2.74 -31.89
CA GLY A 238 7.83 4.01 -31.95
C GLY A 238 7.14 5.15 -31.22
N PRO A 239 7.67 6.38 -31.37
CA PRO A 239 7.21 7.54 -30.61
C PRO A 239 5.83 8.04 -31.06
N ASP A 240 5.47 7.81 -32.32
CA ASP A 240 4.14 8.09 -32.86
C ASP A 240 3.27 6.84 -32.79
N LEU A 241 2.42 6.78 -31.77
CA LEU A 241 1.49 5.67 -31.52
C LEU A 241 0.39 5.51 -32.58
N LYS A 242 0.30 6.45 -33.54
CA LYS A 242 -0.65 6.46 -34.66
C LYS A 242 0.03 6.38 -36.02
N SER A 243 1.34 6.14 -36.06
CA SER A 243 2.10 6.07 -37.30
C SER A 243 1.55 4.98 -38.22
N GLU A 244 1.29 5.32 -39.49
CA GLU A 244 0.90 4.36 -40.54
C GLU A 244 2.10 3.61 -41.14
N VAL A 245 3.33 4.10 -40.93
CA VAL A 245 4.55 3.50 -41.50
C VAL A 245 5.09 2.39 -40.60
N SER A 246 5.16 2.63 -39.29
CA SER A 246 5.57 1.66 -38.27
C SER A 246 4.40 0.83 -37.71
N ARG A 247 3.49 0.39 -38.60
CA ARG A 247 2.24 -0.30 -38.25
C ARG A 247 2.19 -1.71 -38.84
N LEU A 248 1.86 -2.68 -38.01
CA LEU A 248 1.49 -4.04 -38.41
C LEU A 248 -0.01 -4.24 -38.18
N SER A 249 -0.75 -4.65 -39.21
CA SER A 249 -2.17 -4.97 -39.10
C SER A 249 -2.43 -6.40 -39.58
N ILE A 250 -3.05 -7.21 -38.72
CA ILE A 250 -3.43 -8.59 -39.00
C ILE A 250 -4.95 -8.66 -38.86
N ALA A 251 -5.63 -8.96 -39.96
CA ALA A 251 -7.06 -9.17 -39.99
C ALA A 251 -7.36 -10.61 -40.44
N GLN A 252 -8.18 -11.31 -39.66
CA GLN A 252 -8.72 -12.62 -39.99
C GLN A 252 -10.25 -12.55 -39.91
N LEU A 253 -10.92 -13.05 -40.95
CA LEU A 253 -12.38 -12.98 -41.16
C LEU A 253 -13.01 -14.38 -41.13
#